data_AF-A0A9E3B5H0-F1
#
_entry.id   AF-A0A9E3B5H0-F1
#
_cell.length_a   1.000
_cell.length_b   1.000
_cell.length_c   1.000
_cell.angle_alpha   90.00
_cell.angle_beta   90.00
_cell.angle_gamma   90.00
#
_symmetry.space_group_name_H-M   'P 1'
#
loop_
_entity.id
_entity.type
_entity.pdbx_description
1 polymer ?
#
loop_
_entity_poly.entity_id
_entity_poly.type
_entity_poly.pdbx_seq_one_letter_code
_entity_poly.pdbx_strand_id
1 'polypeptide(L)'
;MDLKGKQIKIAILGIAGWLPSKLPYEMAPEFAKYAKEKYAYDVSFSYADAPFSTLFQKAASSLATKSNEYSLMVSDSQWLGAFTEPGWIVKLDDIIKQNPELNPEWYHPVLVSSYMEYPDNSGHKVA
;
A
#
# COMPACT_ATOMS: atom_id res chain seq x y z
N MET A 1 -7.58 8.52 15.50
CA MET A 1 -6.25 8.73 16.14
C MET A 1 -5.81 10.14 15.77
N ASP A 2 -5.50 11.02 16.73
CA ASP A 2 -5.01 12.38 16.40
C ASP A 2 -3.53 12.31 16.02
N LEU A 3 -3.20 12.87 14.84
CA LEU A 3 -1.86 12.89 14.27
C LEU A 3 -1.21 14.28 14.34
N LYS A 4 -1.92 15.30 14.82
CA LYS A 4 -1.40 16.67 14.89
C LYS A 4 -0.07 16.71 15.65
N GLY A 5 0.92 17.36 15.05
CA GLY A 5 2.27 17.51 15.57
C GLY A 5 3.14 16.24 15.50
N LYS A 6 2.64 15.13 14.94
CA LYS A 6 3.43 13.90 14.78
C LYS A 6 4.24 13.93 13.49
N GLN A 7 5.33 13.17 13.50
CA GLN A 7 6.12 12.84 12.32
C GLN A 7 5.85 11.39 11.91
N ILE A 8 5.45 11.20 10.65
CA ILE A 8 5.17 9.90 10.06
C ILE A 8 6.23 9.60 9.01
N LYS A 9 6.81 8.39 9.06
CA LYS A 9 7.75 7.91 8.05
C LYS A 9 7.08 6.78 7.29
N ILE A 10 6.98 6.95 5.97
CA ILE A 10 6.37 5.96 5.07
C ILE A 10 7.48 5.40 4.20
N ALA A 11 7.76 4.11 4.34
CA ALA A 11 8.73 3.42 3.50
C ALA A 11 8.00 2.60 2.43
N ILE A 12 8.40 2.77 1.17
CA ILE A 12 7.80 2.11 0.02
C ILE A 12 8.78 1.08 -0.55
N LEU A 13 8.31 -0.15 -0.77
CA LEU A 13 9.02 -1.15 -1.57
C LEU A 13 8.38 -1.27 -2.96
N GLY A 14 9.15 -0.99 -4.02
CA GLY A 14 8.68 -1.01 -5.40
C GLY A 14 9.46 -1.95 -6.33
N ILE A 15 8.99 -2.03 -7.59
CA ILE A 15 9.67 -2.79 -8.65
C ILE A 15 10.78 -1.91 -9.24
N ALA A 16 12.02 -2.41 -9.24
CA ALA A 16 13.14 -1.67 -9.80
C ALA A 16 12.95 -1.39 -11.30
N GLY A 17 13.16 -0.14 -11.70
CA GLY A 17 13.04 0.30 -13.10
C GLY A 17 11.59 0.52 -13.59
N TRP A 18 10.57 0.29 -12.75
CA TRP A 18 9.19 0.54 -13.13
C TRP A 18 8.70 1.88 -12.56
N LEU A 19 8.53 2.89 -13.41
CA LEU A 19 8.14 4.24 -12.98
C LEU A 19 6.89 4.25 -12.07
N PRO A 20 5.80 3.49 -12.36
CA PRO A 20 4.62 3.48 -11.50
C PRO A 20 4.89 3.16 -10.03
N SER A 21 5.87 2.29 -9.71
CA SER A 21 6.17 2.00 -8.30
C SER A 21 6.91 3.13 -7.58
N LYS A 22 7.59 4.01 -8.32
CA LYS A 22 8.33 5.15 -7.77
C LYS A 22 7.48 6.42 -7.69
N LEU A 23 6.42 6.54 -8.48
CA LEU A 23 5.56 7.73 -8.51
C LEU A 23 5.07 8.20 -7.13
N PRO A 24 4.61 7.33 -6.20
CA PRO A 24 4.17 7.80 -4.89
C PRO A 24 5.28 8.48 -4.08
N TYR A 25 6.53 8.03 -4.25
CA TYR A 25 7.70 8.69 -3.64
C TYR A 25 8.03 10.01 -4.34
N GLU A 26 7.92 10.09 -5.67
CA GLU A 26 8.16 11.35 -6.40
C GLU A 26 7.09 12.41 -6.12
N MET A 27 5.86 12.00 -5.87
CA MET A 27 4.75 12.87 -5.47
C MET A 27 4.75 13.22 -3.97
N ALA A 28 5.58 12.54 -3.17
CA ALA A 28 5.63 12.70 -1.72
C ALA A 28 5.84 14.15 -1.23
N PRO A 29 6.66 15.00 -1.87
CA PRO A 29 6.83 16.39 -1.42
C PRO A 29 5.52 17.20 -1.46
N GLU A 30 4.71 17.01 -2.49
CA GLU A 30 3.42 17.69 -2.62
C GLU A 30 2.43 17.18 -1.58
N PHE A 31 2.38 15.85 -1.38
CA PHE A 31 1.56 15.26 -0.33
C PHE A 31 2.00 15.70 1.08
N ALA A 32 3.30 15.83 1.34
CA ALA A 32 3.82 16.29 2.62
C ALA A 32 3.39 17.73 2.94
N LYS A 33 3.40 18.61 1.92
CA LYS A 33 2.87 19.96 2.05
C LYS A 33 1.37 19.94 2.35
N TYR A 34 0.60 19.18 1.57
CA TYR A 34 -0.84 19.02 1.78
C TYR A 34 -1.18 18.51 3.18
N ALA A 35 -0.46 17.48 3.65
CA ALA A 35 -0.66 16.89 4.98
C ALA A 35 -0.38 17.89 6.11
N LYS A 36 0.69 18.69 5.98
CA LYS A 36 1.04 19.71 6.96
C LYS A 36 -0.03 20.81 7.03
N GLU A 37 -0.47 21.31 5.89
CA GLU A 37 -1.44 22.40 5.80
C GLU A 37 -2.85 21.95 6.23
N LYS A 38 -3.28 20.76 5.82
CA LYS A 38 -4.65 20.27 6.04
C LYS A 38 -4.84 19.59 7.38
N TYR A 39 -3.83 18.82 7.83
CA TYR A 39 -3.95 17.91 8.97
C TYR A 39 -2.93 18.18 10.08
N ALA A 40 -2.02 19.13 9.90
CA ALA A 40 -1.02 19.55 10.88
C ALA A 40 -0.11 18.42 11.38
N TYR A 41 0.21 17.45 10.53
CA TYR A 41 1.26 16.45 10.78
C TYR A 41 2.34 16.51 9.71
N ASP A 42 3.54 16.06 10.05
CA ASP A 42 4.67 15.95 9.12
C ASP A 42 4.75 14.52 8.59
N VAL A 43 5.02 14.37 7.29
CA VAL A 43 5.22 13.07 6.66
C VAL A 43 6.44 13.11 5.75
N SER A 44 7.23 12.04 5.81
CA SER A 44 8.39 11.83 4.95
C SER A 44 8.34 10.45 4.35
N PHE A 45 8.82 10.32 3.11
CA PHE A 45 8.81 9.07 2.38
C PHE A 45 10.24 8.58 2.11
N SER A 46 10.43 7.28 2.12
CA SER A 46 11.61 6.61 1.58
C SER A 46 11.19 5.57 0.56
N TYR A 47 12.07 5.29 -0.39
CA TYR A 47 11.85 4.31 -1.44
C TYR A 47 12.98 3.30 -1.47
N ALA A 48 12.63 2.03 -1.46
CA ALA A 48 13.50 0.92 -1.78
C ALA A 48 12.91 0.17 -2.96
N ASP A 49 13.76 -0.50 -3.73
CA ASP A 49 13.30 -1.37 -4.80
C ASP A 49 13.98 -2.74 -4.77
N ALA A 50 13.45 -3.62 -5.61
CA ALA A 50 14.06 -4.88 -5.99
C ALA A 50 13.63 -5.25 -7.41
N PRO A 51 14.44 -6.00 -8.17
CA PRO A 51 13.99 -6.64 -9.39
C PRO A 51 12.72 -7.47 -9.14
N PHE A 52 11.80 -7.52 -10.12
CA PHE A 52 10.55 -8.26 -9.97
C PHE A 52 10.76 -9.71 -9.54
N SER A 53 11.81 -10.37 -10.08
CA SER A 53 12.18 -11.75 -9.75
C SER A 53 12.53 -12.00 -8.28
N THR A 54 12.92 -10.96 -7.54
CA THR A 54 13.27 -11.05 -6.11
C THR A 54 12.34 -10.26 -5.20
N LEU A 55 11.42 -9.48 -5.78
CA LEU A 55 10.52 -8.60 -5.04
C LEU A 55 9.61 -9.38 -4.08
N PHE A 56 8.98 -10.47 -4.56
CA PHE A 56 8.13 -11.31 -3.72
C PHE A 56 8.87 -11.79 -2.47
N GLN A 57 10.07 -12.35 -2.64
CA GLN A 57 10.85 -12.88 -1.53
C GLN A 57 11.25 -11.78 -0.53
N LYS A 58 11.60 -10.60 -1.02
CA LYS A 58 11.96 -9.45 -0.18
C LYS A 58 10.75 -8.96 0.63
N ALA A 59 9.59 -8.82 0.00
CA ALA A 59 8.34 -8.45 0.66
C ALA A 59 7.91 -9.50 1.70
N ALA A 60 7.85 -10.78 1.30
CA ALA A 60 7.48 -11.89 2.17
C ALA A 60 8.40 -12.02 3.40
N SER A 61 9.71 -11.82 3.24
CA SER A 61 10.66 -11.89 4.37
C SER A 61 10.45 -10.75 5.37
N SER A 62 10.19 -9.53 4.87
CA SER A 62 9.89 -8.38 5.73
C SER A 62 8.58 -8.59 6.51
N LEU A 63 7.53 -9.06 5.82
CA LEU A 63 6.24 -9.38 6.42
C LEU A 63 6.31 -10.53 7.45
N ALA A 64 6.98 -11.63 7.10
CA ALA A 64 7.11 -12.80 7.97
C ALA A 64 7.83 -12.48 9.29
N THR A 65 8.78 -11.54 9.25
CA THR A 65 9.50 -11.06 10.44
C THR A 65 8.73 -9.99 11.21
N LYS A 66 7.54 -9.59 10.74
CA LYS A 66 6.74 -8.47 11.26
C LYS A 66 7.55 -7.17 11.35
N SER A 67 8.44 -6.99 10.39
CA SER A 67 9.29 -5.81 10.29
C SER A 67 8.44 -4.59 9.94
N ASN A 68 8.81 -3.43 10.50
CA ASN A 68 8.25 -2.13 10.12
C ASN A 68 9.11 -1.44 9.03
N GLU A 69 9.93 -2.20 8.31
CA GLU A 69 10.84 -1.68 7.28
C GLU A 69 10.08 -1.05 6.12
N TYR A 70 8.95 -1.65 5.71
CA TYR A 70 8.10 -1.14 4.65
C TYR A 70 6.69 -0.90 5.16
N SER A 71 6.16 0.29 4.91
CA SER A 71 4.79 0.67 5.23
C SER A 71 3.85 0.40 4.06
N LEU A 72 4.36 0.50 2.82
CA LEU A 72 3.65 0.26 1.57
C LEU A 72 4.50 -0.60 0.65
N MET A 73 3.87 -1.51 -0.06
CA MET A 73 4.56 -2.39 -1.02
C MET A 73 3.76 -2.47 -2.31
N VAL A 74 4.46 -2.44 -3.45
CA VAL A 74 3.86 -2.81 -4.72
C VAL A 74 3.80 -4.33 -4.79
N SER A 75 2.58 -4.87 -4.83
CA SER A 75 2.34 -6.30 -4.94
C SER A 75 1.82 -6.65 -6.34
N ASP A 76 2.27 -7.80 -6.85
CA ASP A 76 1.54 -8.47 -7.91
C ASP A 76 0.25 -9.08 -7.33
N SER A 77 -0.84 -9.05 -8.09
CA SER A 77 -2.12 -9.69 -7.76
C SER A 77 -1.99 -11.17 -7.39
N GLN A 78 -1.06 -11.88 -8.04
CA GLN A 78 -0.85 -13.31 -7.79
C GLN A 78 -0.33 -13.60 -6.37
N TRP A 79 0.17 -12.58 -5.66
CA TRP A 79 0.73 -12.72 -4.31
C TRP A 79 -0.26 -12.40 -3.20
N LEU A 80 -1.44 -11.85 -3.53
CA LEU A 80 -2.42 -11.41 -2.53
C LEU A 80 -2.81 -12.53 -1.57
N GLY A 81 -3.02 -13.75 -2.06
CA GLY A 81 -3.32 -14.90 -1.20
C GLY A 81 -2.19 -15.21 -0.22
N ALA A 82 -0.95 -15.27 -0.70
CA ALA A 82 0.22 -15.56 0.13
C ALA A 82 0.44 -14.51 1.23
N PHE A 83 0.02 -13.26 1.03
CA PHE A 83 0.10 -12.20 2.04
C PHE A 83 -1.15 -12.11 2.91
N THR A 84 -2.33 -12.47 2.39
CA THR A 84 -3.61 -12.39 3.11
C THR A 84 -3.80 -13.55 4.07
N GLU A 85 -3.52 -14.79 3.66
CA GLU A 85 -3.72 -15.98 4.50
C GLU A 85 -3.00 -15.90 5.86
N PRO A 86 -1.73 -15.42 5.93
CA PRO A 86 -1.05 -15.21 7.21
C PRO A 86 -1.47 -13.93 7.95
N GLY A 87 -2.31 -13.09 7.34
CA GLY A 87 -2.76 -11.82 7.90
C GLY A 87 -1.69 -10.71 7.89
N TRP A 88 -0.83 -10.69 6.87
CA TRP A 88 0.27 -9.73 6.77
C TRP A 88 -0.12 -8.39 6.12
N ILE A 89 -1.16 -8.39 5.29
CA ILE A 89 -1.71 -7.19 4.65
C ILE A 89 -3.08 -6.84 5.21
N VAL A 90 -3.53 -5.61 4.97
CA VAL A 90 -4.72 -5.04 5.60
C VAL A 90 -5.97 -5.41 4.81
N LYS A 91 -7.06 -5.67 5.52
CA LYS A 91 -8.39 -5.80 4.91
C LYS A 91 -8.92 -4.42 4.57
N LEU A 92 -8.90 -4.07 3.29
CA LEU A 92 -9.28 -2.74 2.82
C LEU A 92 -10.78 -2.49 2.99
N ASP A 93 -11.61 -3.54 2.98
CA ASP A 93 -13.06 -3.43 3.25
C ASP A 93 -13.36 -2.70 4.56
N ASP A 94 -12.59 -2.96 5.62
CA ASP A 94 -12.84 -2.36 6.93
C ASP A 94 -12.45 -0.88 6.94
N ILE A 95 -11.44 -0.50 6.16
CA ILE A 95 -11.04 0.89 5.94
C ILE A 95 -12.08 1.62 5.09
N ILE A 96 -12.53 1.02 4.00
CA ILE A 96 -13.54 1.60 3.09
C ILE A 96 -14.88 1.78 3.80
N LYS A 97 -15.32 0.81 4.61
CA LYS A 97 -16.56 0.94 5.41
C LYS A 97 -16.52 2.15 6.35
N GLN A 98 -15.34 2.49 6.87
CA GLN A 98 -15.15 3.65 7.75
C GLN A 98 -14.93 4.95 6.97
N ASN A 99 -14.49 4.87 5.72
CA ASN A 99 -14.14 6.02 4.87
C ASN A 99 -14.69 5.76 3.45
N PRO A 100 -16.03 5.89 3.23
CA PRO A 100 -16.67 5.53 1.96
C PRO A 100 -16.12 6.27 0.74
N GLU A 101 -15.54 7.45 0.94
CA GLU A 101 -14.87 8.24 -0.10
C GLU A 101 -13.63 7.55 -0.71
N LEU A 102 -13.09 6.53 -0.04
CA LEU A 102 -11.97 5.73 -0.53
C LEU A 102 -12.42 4.59 -1.45
N ASN A 103 -13.72 4.47 -1.76
CA ASN A 103 -14.24 3.52 -2.73
C ASN A 103 -14.51 4.22 -4.09
N PRO A 104 -13.54 4.28 -5.00
CA PRO A 104 -13.73 4.90 -6.30
C PRO A 104 -14.75 4.13 -7.15
N GLU A 105 -15.77 4.85 -7.66
CA GLU A 105 -16.79 4.29 -8.56
C GLU A 105 -16.28 4.07 -10.00
N TRP A 106 -15.11 4.60 -10.34
CA TRP A 106 -14.59 4.61 -11.70
C TRP A 106 -13.76 3.36 -12.07
N TYR A 107 -13.48 2.47 -11.11
CA TYR A 107 -12.82 1.20 -11.45
C TYR A 107 -13.79 0.29 -12.18
N HIS A 108 -13.35 -0.25 -13.32
CA HIS A 108 -14.08 -1.32 -13.97
C HIS A 108 -14.12 -2.54 -13.03
N PRO A 109 -15.27 -3.22 -12.83
CA PRO A 109 -15.39 -4.33 -11.87
C PRO A 109 -14.33 -5.42 -12.04
N VAL A 110 -13.93 -5.70 -13.28
CA VAL A 110 -12.85 -6.66 -13.61
C VAL A 110 -11.52 -6.29 -12.95
N LEU A 111 -11.19 -4.99 -12.84
CA LEU A 111 -9.95 -4.58 -12.18
C LEU A 111 -10.00 -4.89 -10.68
N VAL A 112 -11.15 -4.70 -10.06
CA VAL A 112 -11.34 -4.99 -8.63
C VAL A 112 -11.25 -6.50 -8.39
N SER A 113 -12.03 -7.28 -9.12
CA SER A 113 -12.09 -8.74 -8.92
C SER A 113 -10.80 -9.45 -9.27
N SER A 114 -9.99 -8.92 -10.21
CA SER A 114 -8.74 -9.55 -10.65
C SER A 114 -7.49 -9.09 -9.90
N TYR A 115 -7.49 -7.87 -9.33
CA TYR A 115 -6.26 -7.28 -8.77
C TYR A 115 -6.38 -6.79 -7.33
N MET A 116 -7.58 -6.80 -6.74
CA MET A 116 -7.81 -6.22 -5.41
C MET A 116 -8.54 -7.17 -4.45
N GLU A 117 -9.10 -8.28 -4.94
CA GLU A 117 -9.88 -9.22 -4.15
C GLU A 117 -9.11 -10.50 -3.84
N TYR A 118 -9.29 -11.01 -2.63
CA TYR A 118 -8.85 -12.35 -2.29
C TYR A 118 -9.80 -13.02 -1.27
N PRO A 119 -10.27 -14.27 -1.50
CA PRO A 119 -10.07 -15.08 -2.72
C PRO A 119 -10.71 -14.44 -3.96
N ASP A 120 -10.34 -14.92 -5.16
CA ASP A 120 -10.83 -14.40 -6.43
C ASP A 120 -12.37 -14.33 -6.49
N ASN A 121 -12.91 -13.17 -6.89
CA ASN A 121 -14.35 -12.87 -6.98
C ASN A 121 -15.12 -12.96 -5.65
N SER A 122 -14.43 -12.87 -4.51
CA SER A 122 -15.08 -12.91 -3.20
C SER A 122 -15.76 -11.59 -2.81
N GLY A 123 -15.43 -10.49 -3.48
CA GLY A 123 -15.82 -9.15 -3.03
C GLY A 123 -15.00 -8.63 -1.85
N HIS A 124 -14.01 -9.38 -1.35
CA HIS A 124 -13.18 -9.00 -0.20
C HIS A 124 -11.93 -8.26 -0.64
N LYS A 125 -11.91 -6.93 -0.48
CA LYS A 125 -10.76 -6.12 -0.90
C LYS A 125 -9.63 -6.20 0.12
N VAL A 126 -8.42 -6.40 -0.37
CA VAL A 126 -7.18 -6.48 0.41
C VAL A 126 -6.11 -5.54 -0.16
N ALA A 127 -5.26 -4.98 0.70
CA ALA A 127 -4.16 -4.08 0.34
C ALA A 127 -3.01 -4.11 1.36
#